data_AF-A0A2M7IXL4-F1
#
_entry.id   AF-A0A2M7IXL4-F1
#
_cell.length_a   1.000
_cell.length_b   1.000
_cell.length_c   1.000
_cell.angle_alpha   90.00
_cell.angle_beta   90.00
_cell.angle_gamma   90.00
#
_symmetry.space_group_name_H-M   'P 1'
#
loop_
_entity.id
_entity.type
_entity.pdbx_description
1 polymer ?
#
loop_
_entity_poly.entity_id
_entity_poly.type
_entity_poly.pdbx_seq_one_letter_code
_entity_poly.pdbx_strand_id
1 'polypeptide(L)' 'FPPREMVKGDWKCADCGKEITELPFEPSPDRPIYCRDCWAKRRTQRFER' A
#
# COMPACT_ATOMS: atom_id res chain seq x y z
N PHE A 1 -16.26 -10.90 17.18
CA PHE A 1 -15.60 -10.37 15.96
C PHE A 1 -14.17 -10.05 16.32
N PRO A 2 -13.17 -10.81 15.81
CA PRO A 2 -11.78 -10.45 16.05
C PRO A 2 -11.53 -9.04 15.49
N PRO A 3 -10.81 -8.17 16.20
CA PRO A 3 -10.42 -6.86 15.68
C PRO A 3 -9.63 -7.06 14.38
N ARG A 4 -9.82 -6.17 13.42
CA ARG A 4 -9.09 -6.20 12.15
C ARG A 4 -7.61 -5.98 12.48
N GLU A 5 -6.81 -7.04 12.46
CA GLU A 5 -5.37 -6.94 12.72
C GLU A 5 -4.73 -6.14 11.59
N MET A 6 -4.38 -4.89 11.90
CA MET A 6 -3.51 -4.10 11.03
C MET A 6 -2.10 -4.61 11.27
N VAL A 7 -1.51 -5.20 10.25
CA VAL A 7 -0.11 -5.62 10.29
C VAL A 7 0.71 -4.34 10.36
N LYS A 8 1.54 -4.21 11.39
CA LYS A 8 2.53 -3.13 11.50
C LYS A 8 3.88 -3.66 11.07
N GLY A 9 4.55 -2.97 10.17
CA GLY A 9 5.86 -3.37 9.66
C GLY A 9 6.43 -2.31 8.73
N ASP A 10 7.73 -2.38 8.43
CA ASP A 10 8.42 -1.36 7.63
C ASP A 10 8.53 -1.81 6.16
N TRP A 11 7.57 -1.43 5.33
CA TRP A 11 7.58 -1.73 3.89
C TRP A 11 7.93 -0.51 3.06
N LYS A 12 8.58 -0.72 1.92
CA LYS A 12 8.96 0.38 1.02
C LYS A 12 8.03 0.42 -0.19
N CYS A 13 7.53 1.61 -0.51
CA CYS A 13 6.77 1.84 -1.72
C CYS A 13 7.64 1.58 -2.95
N ALA A 14 7.19 0.72 -3.86
CA ALA A 14 7.94 0.37 -5.07
C ALA A 14 8.11 1.56 -6.06
N ASP A 15 7.26 2.58 -5.96
CA ASP A 15 7.33 3.76 -6.85
C ASP A 15 8.16 4.92 -6.25
N CYS A 16 8.07 5.17 -4.94
CA CYS A 16 8.68 6.36 -4.32
C CYS A 16 9.61 6.07 -3.14
N GLY A 17 9.75 4.80 -2.72
CA GLY A 17 10.58 4.40 -1.59
C GLY A 17 10.04 4.80 -0.21
N LYS A 18 8.86 5.44 -0.14
CA LYS A 18 8.23 5.85 1.13
C LYS A 18 7.93 4.62 2.00
N GLU A 19 8.20 4.75 3.29
CA GLU A 19 7.93 3.73 4.30
C GLU A 19 6.42 3.64 4.58
N ILE A 20 5.91 2.41 4.63
CA ILE A 20 4.52 2.08 4.90
C ILE A 20 4.57 1.25 6.17
N THR A 21 3.92 1.77 7.21
CA THR A 21 4.00 1.22 8.57
C THR A 21 2.80 0.37 8.96
N GLU A 22 1.70 0.46 8.22
CA GLU A 22 0.43 -0.19 8.55
C GLU A 22 -0.27 -0.70 7.28
N LEU A 23 -0.56 -2.00 7.22
CA LEU A 23 -1.29 -2.64 6.14
C LEU A 23 -2.41 -3.55 6.68
N PRO A 24 -3.60 -3.55 6.06
CA PRO A 24 -4.69 -4.45 6.43
C PRO A 24 -4.54 -5.84 5.78
N PHE A 25 -3.42 -6.11 5.12
CA PHE A 25 -3.13 -7.38 4.43
C PHE A 25 -1.67 -7.76 4.66
N GLU A 26 -1.39 -9.06 4.56
CA GLU A 26 -0.02 -9.57 4.67
C GLU A 26 0.82 -9.15 3.46
N PRO A 27 1.95 -8.46 3.68
CA PRO A 27 2.87 -8.03 2.62
C PRO A 27 3.55 -9.25 1.97
N SER A 28 3.16 -9.62 0.75
CA SER A 28 3.87 -10.66 0.00
C SER A 28 5.10 -10.07 -0.70
N PRO A 29 6.27 -10.73 -0.67
CA PRO A 29 7.46 -10.27 -1.38
C PRO A 29 7.27 -10.26 -2.91
N ASP A 30 6.36 -11.07 -3.43
CA ASP A 30 6.02 -11.14 -4.86
C ASP A 30 5.17 -9.97 -5.36
N ARG A 31 4.53 -9.20 -4.47
CA ARG A 31 3.63 -8.09 -4.85
C ARG A 31 4.21 -6.73 -4.49
N PRO A 32 4.38 -5.81 -5.45
CA PRO A 32 4.85 -4.47 -5.16
C PRO A 32 3.81 -3.71 -4.33
N ILE A 33 4.26 -3.19 -3.18
CA ILE A 33 3.43 -2.40 -2.27
C ILE A 33 3.54 -0.94 -2.69
N TYR A 34 2.40 -0.25 -2.74
CA TYR A 34 2.33 1.17 -3.05
C TYR A 34 1.77 1.94 -1.87
N CYS A 35 2.36 3.10 -1.59
CA CYS A 35 1.80 4.01 -0.59
C CYS A 35 0.49 4.62 -1.10
N ARG A 36 -0.31 5.17 -0.18
CA ARG A 36 -1.62 5.75 -0.48
C ARG A 36 -1.55 6.83 -1.56
N ASP A 37 -0.47 7.61 -1.58
CA ASP A 37 -0.20 8.64 -2.59
C ASP A 37 0.00 8.05 -4.00
N CYS A 38 0.92 7.08 -4.15
CA CYS A 38 1.20 6.45 -5.45
C CYS A 38 -0.01 5.68 -5.97
N TRP A 39 -0.73 5.01 -5.06
CA TRP A 39 -1.97 4.32 -5.40
C TRP A 39 -3.07 5.28 -5.87
N ALA A 40 -3.23 6.42 -5.19
CA ALA A 40 -4.18 7.47 -5.59
C ALA A 40 -3.81 8.06 -6.96
N LYS A 41 -2.53 8.38 -7.20
CA LYS A 41 -2.04 8.87 -8.50
C LYS A 41 -2.27 7.90 -9.65
N ARG A 42 -2.12 6.59 -9.43
CA ARG A 42 -2.46 5.57 -10.45
C ARG A 42 -3.95 5.46 -10.70
N ARG A 43 -4.77 5.51 -9.64
CA ARG A 43 -6.23 5.40 -9.79
C ARG A 43 -6.86 6.65 -10.44
N THR A 44 -6.36 7.85 -10.14
CA THR A 44 -6.92 9.10 -10.68
C THR A 44 -6.81 9.17 -12.20
N GLN A 45 -5.70 8.70 -12.79
CA GLN A 45 -5.52 8.67 -14.25
C GLN A 45 -6.53 7.78 -14.98
N ARG A 46 -7.17 6.83 -14.27
CA ARG A 46 -8.12 5.90 -14.87
C ARG A 46 -9.56 6.41 -14.85
N PHE A 47 -9.86 7.43 -14.04
CA PHE A 47 -11.22 7.95 -13.87
C PHE A 47 -11.52 9.18 -14.73
N GLU A 48 -10.51 9.75 -15.39
CA GLU A 48 -10.62 10.98 -16.19
C GLU A 48 -10.53 10.70 -17.70
N ARG A 49 -11.07 9.57 -18.14
CA ARG A 49 -11.12 9.18 -19.55
C ARG A 49 -12.53 8.81 -19.96
#